data_AF-A0A7L1VUZ4-F1
#
_entry.id   AF-A0A7L1VUZ4-F1
#
_cell.length_a   1.000
_cell.length_b   1.000
_cell.length_c   1.000
_cell.angle_alpha   90.00
_cell.angle_beta   90.00
_cell.angle_gamma   90.00
#
_symmetry.space_group_name_H-M   'P 1'
#
loop_
_entity.id
_entity.type
_entity.pdbx_description
1 polymer ?
#
loop_
_entity_poly.entity_id
_entity_poly.type
_entity_poly.pdbx_seq_one_letter_code
_entity_poly.pdbx_strand_id
1 'polypeptide(L)'
;LPERERAELKRRKLLTEVTLKSYWIRKGSAFSTAVARPETELTPEMIATYVPLPPPQTPQEPWYNFSSLGLPPACGHLHPLLKVRSELRQIFLEMG
;
A
#
# COMPACT_ATOMS: atom_id res chain seq x y z
N LEU A 1 25.27 -27.48 -17.45
CA LEU A 1 25.96 -26.17 -17.48
C LEU A 1 26.29 -25.77 -16.06
N PRO A 2 27.57 -25.70 -15.68
CA PRO A 2 28.00 -25.11 -14.41
C PRO A 2 27.46 -23.68 -14.26
N GLU A 3 27.24 -23.22 -13.02
CA GLU A 3 26.58 -21.93 -12.74
C GLU A 3 27.25 -20.73 -13.41
N ARG A 4 28.60 -20.75 -13.51
CA ARG A 4 29.39 -19.70 -14.17
C ARG A 4 29.00 -19.51 -15.64
N GLU A 5 28.84 -20.61 -16.37
CA GLU A 5 28.44 -20.59 -17.79
C GLU A 5 26.98 -20.14 -17.97
N ARG A 6 26.08 -20.55 -17.06
CA ARG A 6 24.69 -20.06 -17.07
C ARG A 6 24.60 -18.55 -16.83
N ALA A 7 25.41 -18.02 -15.91
CA ALA A 7 25.44 -16.59 -15.61
C ALA A 7 25.99 -15.78 -16.81
N GLU A 8 27.06 -16.26 -17.45
CA GLU A 8 27.60 -15.62 -18.65
C GLU A 8 26.59 -15.64 -19.82
N LEU A 9 25.92 -16.76 -20.06
CA LEU A 9 24.91 -16.89 -21.13
C LEU A 9 23.66 -16.04 -20.85
N LYS A 10 23.23 -15.92 -19.58
CA LYS A 10 22.18 -14.97 -19.17
C LYS A 10 22.60 -13.51 -19.42
N ARG A 11 23.82 -13.14 -19.05
CA ARG A 11 24.35 -11.77 -19.26
C ARG A 11 24.40 -11.39 -20.75
N ARG A 12 24.69 -12.37 -21.61
CA ARG A 12 24.72 -12.21 -23.07
C ARG A 12 23.34 -12.33 -23.74
N LYS A 13 22.24 -12.47 -22.97
CA LYS A 13 20.86 -12.63 -23.46
C LYS A 13 20.62 -13.90 -24.30
N LEU A 14 21.47 -14.92 -24.17
CA LEU A 14 21.36 -16.19 -24.91
C LEU A 14 20.51 -17.24 -24.17
N LEU A 15 20.23 -17.02 -22.88
CA LEU A 15 19.46 -17.93 -22.04
C LEU A 15 18.50 -17.11 -21.16
N THR A 16 17.21 -17.41 -21.24
CA THR A 16 16.16 -16.78 -20.43
C THR A 16 15.57 -17.80 -19.47
N GLU A 17 15.62 -17.49 -18.18
CA GLU A 17 14.95 -18.30 -17.16
C GLU A 17 13.49 -17.84 -17.04
N VAL A 18 12.56 -18.76 -17.29
CA VAL A 18 11.12 -18.51 -17.12
C VAL A 18 10.70 -19.09 -15.79
N THR A 19 10.31 -18.24 -14.84
CA THR A 19 9.78 -18.68 -13.56
C THR A 19 8.27 -18.86 -13.65
N LEU A 20 7.79 -20.10 -13.54
CA LEU A 20 6.37 -20.42 -13.46
C LEU A 20 5.91 -20.31 -12.01
N LYS A 21 5.09 -19.30 -11.72
CA LYS A 21 4.46 -19.13 -10.40
C LYS A 21 3.09 -19.81 -10.40
N SER A 22 2.98 -20.95 -9.74
CA SER A 22 1.72 -21.66 -9.54
C SER A 22 1.24 -21.53 -8.10
N TYR A 23 -0.05 -21.27 -7.90
CA TYR A 23 -0.68 -21.22 -6.57
C TYR A 23 -1.68 -22.37 -6.43
N TRP A 24 -1.68 -23.03 -5.28
CA TRP A 24 -2.70 -24.01 -4.90
C TRP A 24 -3.69 -23.35 -3.96
N ILE A 25 -4.91 -23.10 -4.45
CA ILE A 25 -5.96 -22.41 -3.69
C ILE A 25 -6.88 -23.45 -3.07
N ARG A 26 -7.17 -23.34 -1.76
CA ARG A 26 -8.12 -24.19 -1.03
C ARG A 26 -9.19 -23.31 -0.38
N LYS A 27 -10.39 -23.89 -0.15
CA LYS A 27 -11.47 -23.19 0.56
C LYS A 27 -11.05 -22.96 2.02
N GLY A 28 -10.99 -21.70 2.45
CA GLY A 28 -10.76 -21.31 3.84
C GLY A 28 -12.06 -21.26 4.65
N SER A 29 -11.96 -20.98 5.96
CA SER A 29 -13.11 -20.80 6.87
C SER A 29 -14.06 -19.66 6.45
N ALA A 30 -13.55 -18.74 5.64
CA ALA A 30 -14.26 -17.59 5.08
C ALA A 30 -14.91 -17.83 3.71
N PHE A 31 -14.85 -19.05 3.16
CA PHE A 31 -15.38 -19.34 1.83
C PHE A 31 -16.92 -19.29 1.83
N SER A 32 -17.49 -18.34 1.09
CA SER A 32 -18.94 -18.23 0.88
C SER A 32 -19.25 -18.07 -0.60
N THR A 33 -20.38 -18.63 -1.03
CA THR A 33 -20.91 -18.50 -2.40
C THR A 33 -21.92 -17.35 -2.52
N ALA A 34 -22.27 -16.70 -1.40
CA ALA A 34 -23.16 -15.55 -1.35
C ALA A 34 -22.36 -14.24 -1.26
N VAL A 35 -22.81 -13.23 -2.01
CA VAL A 35 -22.23 -11.87 -1.96
C VAL A 35 -22.82 -11.12 -0.76
N ALA A 36 -22.09 -11.10 0.35
CA ALA A 36 -22.40 -10.25 1.49
C ALA A 36 -21.84 -8.83 1.28
N ARG A 37 -22.51 -7.82 1.83
CA ARG A 37 -21.96 -6.45 1.85
C ARG A 37 -20.80 -6.41 2.84
N PRO A 38 -19.59 -6.00 2.43
CA PRO A 38 -18.50 -5.81 3.37
C PRO A 38 -18.78 -4.63 4.30
N GLU A 39 -18.38 -4.77 5.56
CA GLU A 39 -18.42 -3.72 6.57
C GLU A 39 -17.23 -2.77 6.35
N THR A 40 -17.50 -1.47 6.24
CA THR A 40 -16.52 -0.49 5.73
C THR A 40 -15.35 -0.24 6.68
N GLU A 41 -15.53 -0.38 7.99
CA GLU A 41 -14.52 -0.06 9.01
C GLU A 41 -14.62 -0.97 10.23
N LEU A 42 -13.49 -1.18 10.92
CA LEU A 42 -13.43 -1.94 12.16
C LEU A 42 -14.15 -1.17 13.28
N THR A 43 -15.23 -1.72 13.80
CA THR A 43 -15.97 -1.09 14.91
C THR A 43 -15.29 -1.36 16.26
N PRO A 44 -15.39 -0.45 17.24
CA PRO A 44 -14.82 -0.66 18.57
C PRO A 44 -15.44 -1.87 19.29
N GLU A 45 -16.69 -2.22 18.97
CA GLU A 45 -17.37 -3.41 19.49
C GLU A 45 -16.73 -4.71 19.00
N MET A 46 -16.28 -4.78 17.73
CA MET A 46 -15.55 -5.94 17.20
C MET A 46 -14.23 -6.18 17.94
N ILE A 47 -13.55 -5.10 18.36
CA ILE A 47 -12.31 -5.16 19.13
C ILE A 47 -12.59 -5.63 20.57
N ALA A 48 -13.62 -5.09 21.20
CA ALA A 48 -13.98 -5.40 22.59
C ALA A 48 -14.48 -6.84 22.77
N THR A 49 -15.18 -7.40 21.79
CA THR A 49 -15.82 -8.71 21.91
C THR A 49 -14.84 -9.88 21.70
N TYR A 50 -13.57 -9.61 21.37
CA TYR A 50 -12.57 -10.63 20.97
C TYR A 50 -13.19 -11.68 20.03
N VAL A 51 -14.04 -11.23 19.09
CA VAL A 51 -14.30 -12.07 17.92
C VAL A 51 -12.94 -12.07 17.21
N PRO A 52 -12.24 -13.21 17.14
CA PRO A 52 -10.95 -13.26 16.47
C PRO A 52 -11.19 -12.64 15.10
N LEU A 53 -10.39 -11.62 14.75
CA LEU A 53 -10.45 -10.97 13.45
C LEU A 53 -10.72 -12.08 12.45
N PRO A 54 -11.87 -12.06 11.77
CA PRO A 54 -12.12 -13.10 10.82
C PRO A 54 -10.91 -13.08 9.87
N PRO A 55 -10.34 -14.25 9.52
CA PRO A 55 -9.05 -14.31 8.86
C PRO A 55 -9.02 -13.29 7.71
N PRO A 56 -7.87 -12.66 7.38
CA PRO A 56 -7.74 -11.49 6.48
C PRO A 56 -8.21 -11.70 5.01
N GLN A 57 -9.07 -12.69 4.80
CA GLN A 57 -9.72 -13.17 3.60
C GLN A 57 -11.23 -13.34 3.81
N THR A 58 -11.82 -12.79 4.88
CA THR A 58 -13.28 -12.76 5.01
C THR A 58 -13.86 -11.70 4.10
N PRO A 59 -14.95 -12.01 3.38
CA PRO A 59 -15.60 -11.09 2.45
C PRO A 59 -16.25 -9.88 3.14
N GLN A 60 -16.05 -9.72 4.45
CA GLN A 60 -16.57 -8.63 5.24
C GLN A 60 -15.64 -7.41 5.23
N GLU A 61 -14.34 -7.55 4.94
CA GLU A 61 -13.46 -6.39 4.82
C GLU A 61 -13.42 -5.93 3.35
N PRO A 62 -13.76 -4.67 3.04
CA PRO A 62 -13.62 -4.15 1.71
C PRO A 62 -12.13 -4.07 1.35
N TRP A 63 -11.80 -4.45 0.14
CA TRP A 63 -10.45 -4.26 -0.39
C TRP A 63 -10.18 -2.77 -0.50
N TYR A 64 -9.28 -2.27 0.35
CA TYR A 64 -8.87 -0.88 0.31
C TYR A 64 -8.11 -0.58 -0.99
N ASN A 65 -8.50 0.50 -1.66
CA ASN A 65 -7.80 0.98 -2.84
C ASN A 65 -6.49 1.68 -2.43
N PHE A 66 -5.39 0.93 -2.35
CA PHE A 66 -4.05 1.44 -2.03
C PHE A 66 -3.46 2.35 -3.12
N SER A 67 -4.08 2.43 -4.29
CA SER A 67 -3.69 3.36 -5.36
C SER A 67 -4.36 4.74 -5.23
N SER A 68 -5.13 4.97 -4.17
CA SER A 68 -5.77 6.26 -3.91
C SER A 68 -4.88 7.21 -3.09
N LEU A 69 -5.01 8.52 -3.31
CA LEU A 69 -4.26 9.57 -2.60
C LEU A 69 -4.79 9.86 -1.18
N GLY A 70 -5.84 9.14 -0.74
CA GLY A 70 -6.46 9.34 0.56
C GLY A 70 -7.12 10.71 0.73
N LEU A 71 -7.50 11.01 1.97
CA LEU A 71 -8.07 12.29 2.36
C LEU A 71 -6.95 13.16 2.96
N PRO A 72 -6.63 14.33 2.37
CA PRO A 72 -5.68 15.25 2.99
C PRO A 72 -6.29 15.82 4.28
N PRO A 73 -5.52 15.93 5.37
CA PRO A 73 -6.00 16.54 6.60
C PRO A 73 -6.29 18.03 6.37
N ALA A 74 -7.30 18.56 7.07
CA ALA A 74 -7.58 19.99 7.04
C ALA A 74 -6.43 20.75 7.70
N CYS A 75 -5.69 21.54 6.93
CA CYS A 75 -4.61 22.40 7.42
C CYS A 75 -4.88 23.88 7.11
N GLY A 76 -4.29 24.76 7.92
CA GLY A 76 -4.28 26.19 7.64
C GLY A 76 -3.33 26.50 6.49
N HIS A 77 -3.70 27.47 5.63
CA HIS A 77 -2.91 27.84 4.46
C HIS A 77 -2.38 29.27 4.60
N LEU A 78 -1.06 29.45 4.38
CA LEU A 78 -0.45 30.76 4.28
C LEU A 78 -0.41 31.20 2.81
N HIS A 79 -0.69 32.47 2.56
CA HIS A 79 -0.68 33.02 1.21
C HIS A 79 0.73 32.91 0.58
N PRO A 80 0.89 32.37 -0.64
CA PRO A 80 2.21 32.10 -1.24
C PRO A 80 3.14 33.33 -1.29
N LEU A 81 2.61 34.50 -1.65
CA LEU A 81 3.41 35.75 -1.66
C LEU A 81 3.85 36.18 -0.26
N LEU A 82 3.04 35.91 0.77
CA LEU A 82 3.40 36.26 2.15
C LEU A 82 4.49 35.30 2.66
N LYS A 83 4.47 34.04 2.24
CA LYS A 83 5.55 33.08 2.51
C LYS A 83 6.86 33.59 1.91
N VAL A 84 6.89 33.92 0.62
CA VAL A 84 8.09 34.46 -0.05
C VAL A 84 8.57 35.78 0.58
N ARG A 85 7.65 36.67 0.96
CA ARG A 85 7.97 37.91 1.66
C ARG A 85 8.66 37.65 3.00
N SER A 86 8.17 36.67 3.77
CA SER A 86 8.79 36.28 5.04
C SER A 86 10.21 35.73 4.84
N GLU A 87 10.42 34.88 3.84
CA GLU A 87 11.75 34.33 3.52
C GLU A 87 12.72 35.45 3.08
N LEU A 88 12.30 36.37 2.20
CA LEU A 88 13.14 37.49 1.77
C LEU A 88 13.52 38.40 2.94
N ARG A 89 12.56 38.69 3.83
CA ARG A 89 12.84 39.45 5.05
C ARG A 89 13.87 38.75 5.93
N GLN A 90 13.76 37.43 6.08
CA GLN A 90 14.69 36.64 6.88
C GLN A 90 16.12 36.73 6.32
N ILE A 91 16.28 36.60 5.01
CA ILE A 91 17.59 36.73 4.33
C ILE A 91 18.23 38.09 4.60
N PHE A 92 17.48 39.20 4.47
CA PHE A 92 18.02 40.53 4.77
C PHE A 92 18.39 40.70 6.25
N LEU A 93 17.61 40.15 7.18
CA LEU A 93 17.94 40.20 8.61
C LEU A 93 19.22 39.42 8.96
N GLU A 94 19.49 38.32 8.26
CA GLU A 94 20.68 37.49 8.49
C GLU A 94 21.95 38.11 7.87
N MET A 95 21.81 38.88 6.79
CA MET A 95 22.95 39.50 6.10
C MET A 95 23.34 40.89 6.63
N GLY A 96 22.49 41.54 7.44
CA GLY A 96 22.73 42.87 8.01
C GLY A 96 22.40 44.01 7.05
#